data_AF-A0A2E4YWV5-F1
#
_entry.id   AF-A0A2E4YWV5-F1
#
_cell.length_a   1.000
_cell.length_b   1.000
_cell.length_c   1.000
_cell.angle_alpha   90.00
_cell.angle_beta   90.00
_cell.angle_gamma   90.00
#
_symmetry.space_group_name_H-M   'P 1'
#
loop_
_entity.id
_entity.type
_entity.pdbx_description
1 polymer ?
#
loop_
_entity_poly.entity_id
_entity_poly.type
_entity_poly.pdbx_seq_one_letter_code
_entity_poly.pdbx_strand_id
1 'polypeptide(L)'
;MNLLREYIRQLLTESTIDPKIMRMIDKAEKYGLFVDITSNSVIIYDGHNTDKPRAKIHFERDTSFGPCRGGAYVTYAKAEGGFGPLAYDVAIEATGGLMSDRTEVSHEAMVVWDYYANNRPDVKVDQLDIMKDYGEEQLTPDDKSDDCDQVPAYDRYKSDWHKSGLSKKISKRGTPVIDELRARFMLYDDREDHTL
;
A
#
# COMPACT_ATOMS: atom_id res chain seq x y z
N MET A 1 30.17 -6.42 23.64
CA MET A 1 28.71 -6.40 23.91
C MET A 1 27.91 -6.15 22.61
N ASN A 2 28.34 -6.74 21.49
CA ASN A 2 27.77 -6.51 20.15
C ASN A 2 26.81 -7.62 19.73
N LEU A 3 27.08 -8.86 20.13
CA LEU A 3 26.25 -10.02 19.82
C LEU A 3 24.80 -9.86 20.30
N LEU A 4 24.56 -9.24 21.46
CA LEU A 4 23.19 -9.03 21.95
C LEU A 4 22.44 -7.96 21.14
N ARG A 5 23.13 -6.91 20.65
CA ARG A 5 22.53 -5.89 19.78
C ARG A 5 22.29 -6.41 18.38
N GLU A 6 23.21 -7.24 17.86
CA GLU A 6 23.06 -7.93 16.59
C GLU A 6 21.93 -8.96 16.66
N TYR A 7 21.84 -9.73 17.74
CA TYR A 7 20.77 -10.71 17.93
C TYR A 7 19.40 -10.06 18.17
N ILE A 8 19.34 -8.92 18.88
CA ILE A 8 18.10 -8.13 19.00
C ILE A 8 17.73 -7.49 17.67
N ARG A 9 18.69 -6.98 16.88
CA ARG A 9 18.42 -6.55 15.50
C ARG A 9 17.93 -7.71 14.66
N GLN A 10 18.55 -8.89 14.75
CA GLN A 10 18.20 -10.09 14.01
C GLN A 10 16.81 -10.64 14.39
N LEU A 11 16.42 -10.55 15.67
CA LEU A 11 15.08 -10.89 16.14
C LEU A 11 14.03 -9.83 15.77
N LEU A 12 14.42 -8.55 15.71
CA LEU A 12 13.58 -7.47 15.17
C LEU A 12 13.53 -7.47 13.63
N THR A 13 14.45 -8.16 12.97
CA THR A 13 14.57 -8.33 11.51
C THR A 13 14.31 -9.77 11.08
N GLU A 14 13.68 -10.61 11.93
CA GLU A 14 12.91 -11.75 11.41
C GLU A 14 11.96 -11.15 10.39
N SER A 15 12.27 -11.38 9.11
CA SER A 15 11.81 -10.57 7.98
C SER A 15 10.33 -10.22 8.09
N THR A 16 10.03 -8.97 8.45
CA THR A 16 8.68 -8.39 8.33
C THR A 16 8.26 -8.23 6.87
N ILE A 17 9.15 -8.54 5.93
CA ILE A 17 8.88 -8.60 4.50
C ILE A 17 8.34 -9.99 4.18
N ASP A 18 7.15 -10.04 3.58
CA ASP A 18 6.59 -11.27 3.05
C ASP A 18 7.58 -11.96 2.09
N PRO A 19 7.83 -13.29 2.21
CA PRO A 19 8.80 -13.99 1.38
C PRO A 19 8.56 -13.87 -0.14
N LYS A 20 7.31 -13.68 -0.57
CA LYS A 20 6.97 -13.44 -1.98
C LYS A 20 7.42 -12.05 -2.42
N ILE A 21 7.34 -11.04 -1.56
CA ILE A 21 7.85 -9.69 -1.82
C ILE A 21 9.38 -9.71 -1.85
N MET A 22 10.03 -10.40 -0.91
CA MET A 22 11.50 -10.55 -0.93
C MET A 22 11.99 -11.19 -2.25
N ARG A 23 11.32 -12.25 -2.72
CA ARG A 23 11.63 -12.85 -4.04
C ARG A 23 11.45 -11.87 -5.21
N MET A 24 10.53 -10.92 -5.10
CA MET A 24 10.35 -9.88 -6.12
C MET A 24 11.46 -8.83 -6.05
N ILE A 25 11.97 -8.49 -4.86
CA ILE A 25 13.17 -7.65 -4.69
C ILE A 25 14.37 -8.34 -5.32
N ASP A 26 14.63 -9.61 -4.98
CA ASP A 26 15.72 -10.40 -5.57
C ASP A 26 15.63 -10.47 -7.11
N LYS A 27 14.40 -10.64 -7.62
CA LYS A 27 14.12 -10.66 -9.06
C LYS A 27 14.36 -9.29 -9.70
N ALA A 28 13.96 -8.20 -9.04
CA ALA A 28 14.17 -6.84 -9.51
C ALA A 28 15.66 -6.51 -9.59
N GLU A 29 16.43 -6.86 -8.56
CA GLU A 29 17.88 -6.70 -8.51
C GLU A 29 18.56 -7.44 -9.67
N LYS A 30 18.21 -8.71 -9.87
CA LYS A 30 18.72 -9.53 -10.97
C LYS A 30 18.46 -8.92 -12.35
N TYR A 31 17.36 -8.20 -12.52
CA TYR A 31 17.01 -7.53 -13.76
C TYR A 31 17.50 -6.08 -13.86
N GLY A 32 18.24 -5.58 -12.86
CA GLY A 32 18.71 -4.19 -12.84
C GLY A 32 17.56 -3.18 -12.75
N LEU A 33 16.47 -3.55 -12.07
CA LEU A 33 15.33 -2.65 -11.88
C LEU A 33 15.55 -1.76 -10.65
N PHE A 34 15.03 -0.54 -10.74
CA PHE A 34 15.02 0.45 -9.67
C PHE A 34 13.58 0.78 -9.28
N VAL A 35 13.43 1.30 -8.07
CA VAL A 35 12.18 1.80 -7.50
C VAL A 35 12.34 3.29 -7.27
N ASP A 36 11.42 4.08 -7.82
CA ASP A 36 11.31 5.52 -7.62
C ASP A 36 10.03 5.80 -6.82
N ILE A 37 10.16 6.58 -5.75
CA ILE A 37 9.07 7.02 -4.89
C ILE A 37 8.99 8.54 -4.96
N THR A 38 7.84 9.03 -5.42
CA THR A 38 7.50 10.46 -5.42
C THR A 38 6.41 10.75 -4.39
N SER A 39 5.98 12.01 -4.30
CA SER A 39 4.90 12.42 -3.40
C SER A 39 3.56 11.74 -3.67
N ASN A 40 3.32 11.30 -4.92
CA ASN A 40 2.05 10.74 -5.38
C ASN A 40 2.19 9.44 -6.20
N SER A 41 3.39 8.86 -6.28
CA SER A 41 3.57 7.62 -7.05
C SER A 41 4.70 6.73 -6.56
N VAL A 42 4.60 5.45 -6.95
CA VAL A 42 5.67 4.47 -6.90
C VAL A 42 5.84 3.89 -8.29
N ILE A 43 7.07 3.89 -8.80
CA ILE A 43 7.41 3.40 -10.13
C ILE A 43 8.54 2.40 -10.03
N ILE A 44 8.38 1.23 -10.66
CA ILE A 44 9.44 0.23 -10.83
C ILE A 44 9.83 0.22 -12.31
N TYR A 45 11.10 0.46 -12.61
CA TYR A 45 11.59 0.67 -13.97
C TYR A 45 12.98 0.07 -14.17
N ASP A 46 13.37 -0.11 -15.42
CA ASP A 46 14.72 -0.52 -15.80
C ASP A 46 15.60 0.73 -15.84
N GLY A 47 16.80 0.70 -15.24
CA GLY A 47 17.66 1.88 -14.97
C GLY A 47 18.02 2.76 -16.18
N HIS A 48 17.65 2.36 -17.39
CA HIS A 48 17.83 3.13 -18.63
C HIS A 48 16.53 3.59 -19.30
N ASN A 49 15.34 3.25 -18.78
CA ASN A 49 14.06 3.57 -19.43
C ASN A 49 12.89 3.72 -18.43
N THR A 50 12.59 4.97 -18.08
CA THR A 50 11.39 5.34 -17.28
C THR A 50 10.10 5.37 -18.11
N ASP A 51 10.19 5.39 -19.45
CA ASP A 51 9.02 5.46 -20.35
C ASP A 51 8.22 4.16 -20.39
N LYS A 52 8.80 3.04 -19.93
CA LYS A 52 8.16 1.72 -19.89
C LYS A 52 8.30 1.07 -18.51
N PRO A 53 7.58 1.58 -17.49
CA PRO A 53 7.66 1.04 -16.15
C PRO A 53 7.14 -0.41 -16.10
N ARG A 54 7.82 -1.24 -15.30
CA ARG A 54 7.40 -2.61 -14.96
C ARG A 54 6.22 -2.61 -13.99
N ALA A 55 6.14 -1.61 -13.12
CA ALA A 55 4.98 -1.36 -12.30
C ALA A 55 4.88 0.13 -11.99
N LYS A 56 3.65 0.61 -11.84
CA LYS A 56 3.36 2.01 -11.54
C LYS A 56 2.07 2.09 -10.74
N ILE A 57 2.15 2.72 -9.57
CA ILE A 57 1.02 3.02 -8.70
C ILE A 57 0.98 4.54 -8.53
N HIS A 58 -0.16 5.18 -8.80
CA HIS A 58 -0.44 6.54 -8.36
C HIS A 58 -1.40 6.50 -7.17
N PHE A 59 -1.20 7.45 -6.26
CA PHE A 59 -2.06 7.62 -5.09
C PHE A 59 -2.18 9.10 -4.72
N GLU A 60 -3.27 9.42 -4.05
CA GLU A 60 -3.57 10.77 -3.57
C GLU A 60 -3.93 10.73 -2.07
N ARG A 61 -3.81 11.89 -1.41
CA ARG A 61 -4.08 12.08 0.03
C ARG A 61 -5.10 13.17 0.30
N ASP A 62 -5.96 13.48 -0.67
CA ASP A 62 -7.00 14.47 -0.45
C ASP A 62 -8.08 13.92 0.52
N THR A 63 -8.88 14.84 1.06
CA THR A 63 -9.93 14.52 2.04
C THR A 63 -11.33 14.64 1.44
N SER A 64 -11.46 14.62 0.11
CA SER A 64 -12.75 14.78 -0.58
C SER A 64 -13.70 13.62 -0.29
N PHE A 65 -13.15 12.44 -0.02
CA PHE A 65 -13.85 11.22 0.36
C PHE A 65 -14.01 11.04 1.87
N GLY A 66 -13.77 12.09 2.66
CA GLY A 66 -13.81 12.03 4.12
C GLY A 66 -12.45 11.79 4.77
N PRO A 67 -12.39 11.72 6.12
CA PRO A 67 -11.13 11.58 6.84
C PRO A 67 -10.39 10.27 6.60
N CYS A 68 -11.09 9.14 6.39
CA CYS A 68 -10.52 7.84 6.00
C CYS A 68 -9.27 7.38 6.79
N ARG A 69 -9.20 7.72 8.08
CA ARG A 69 -8.03 7.57 8.97
C ARG A 69 -6.72 8.09 8.36
N GLY A 70 -6.78 9.18 7.58
CA GLY A 70 -5.64 9.78 6.89
C GLY A 70 -4.96 8.87 5.87
N GLY A 71 -5.65 7.84 5.36
CA GLY A 71 -5.09 6.95 4.34
C GLY A 71 -5.04 7.61 2.96
N ALA A 72 -4.06 7.20 2.15
CA ALA A 72 -4.04 7.52 0.73
C ALA A 72 -4.92 6.53 -0.06
N TYR A 73 -5.46 6.94 -1.20
CA TYR A 73 -6.19 6.06 -2.11
C TYR A 73 -5.48 5.95 -3.46
N VAL A 74 -5.56 4.77 -4.07
CA VAL A 74 -4.99 4.51 -5.41
C VAL A 74 -5.86 5.16 -6.47
N THR A 75 -5.25 5.91 -7.39
CA THR A 75 -5.94 6.50 -8.57
C THR A 75 -5.52 5.86 -9.89
N TYR A 76 -4.39 5.17 -9.90
CA TYR A 76 -3.92 4.43 -11.06
C TYR A 76 -3.02 3.28 -10.64
N ALA A 77 -3.20 2.11 -11.23
CA ALA A 77 -2.31 0.97 -11.04
C ALA A 77 -2.10 0.22 -12.34
N LYS A 78 -0.84 -0.01 -12.70
CA LYS A 78 -0.44 -0.88 -13.81
C LYS A 78 0.79 -1.67 -13.42
N ALA A 79 0.83 -2.95 -13.78
CA ALA A 79 2.02 -3.77 -13.60
C ALA A 79 2.16 -4.82 -14.70
N GLU A 80 3.40 -5.16 -15.00
CA GLU A 80 3.84 -6.18 -15.94
C GLU A 80 4.96 -7.01 -15.28
N GLY A 81 5.18 -8.24 -15.74
CA GLY A 81 6.29 -9.07 -15.26
C GLY A 81 6.23 -9.53 -13.79
N GLY A 82 5.10 -9.29 -13.11
CA GLY A 82 4.85 -9.75 -11.74
C GLY A 82 5.35 -8.84 -10.62
N PHE A 83 5.65 -7.56 -10.92
CA PHE A 83 6.14 -6.59 -9.93
C PHE A 83 5.05 -5.77 -9.24
N GLY A 84 3.77 -6.01 -9.58
CA GLY A 84 2.63 -5.31 -8.98
C GLY A 84 2.61 -5.39 -7.44
N PRO A 85 2.71 -6.59 -6.82
CA PRO A 85 2.71 -6.69 -5.36
C PRO A 85 3.86 -5.93 -4.69
N LEU A 86 5.08 -5.95 -5.27
CA LEU A 86 6.19 -5.15 -4.77
C LEU A 86 5.87 -3.65 -4.82
N ALA A 87 5.30 -3.14 -5.92
CA ALA A 87 4.93 -1.73 -6.02
C ALA A 87 3.83 -1.34 -5.02
N TYR A 88 2.87 -2.22 -4.74
CA TYR A 88 1.85 -2.00 -3.71
C TYR A 88 2.45 -1.99 -2.30
N ASP A 89 3.33 -2.93 -1.95
CA ASP A 89 4.00 -2.94 -0.65
C ASP A 89 4.79 -1.64 -0.41
N VAL A 90 5.54 -1.19 -1.43
CA VAL A 90 6.26 0.10 -1.37
C VAL A 90 5.28 1.26 -1.23
N ALA A 91 4.16 1.28 -1.97
CA ALA A 91 3.17 2.35 -1.87
C ALA A 91 2.47 2.37 -0.49
N ILE A 92 2.18 1.21 0.09
CA ILE A 92 1.61 1.08 1.44
C ILE A 92 2.59 1.67 2.48
N GLU A 93 3.87 1.32 2.39
CA GLU A 93 4.91 1.86 3.29
C GLU A 93 5.12 3.36 3.06
N ALA A 94 5.13 3.81 1.81
CA ALA A 94 5.37 5.20 1.44
C ALA A 94 4.23 6.15 1.87
N THR A 95 3.02 5.62 1.98
CA THR A 95 1.82 6.37 2.38
C THR A 95 1.52 6.27 3.88
N GLY A 96 2.07 5.25 4.56
CA GLY A 96 1.68 4.90 5.93
C GLY A 96 0.29 4.26 6.03
N GLY A 97 -0.37 4.04 4.88
CA GLY A 97 -1.71 3.50 4.80
C GLY A 97 -2.33 3.79 3.43
N LEU A 98 -2.68 2.73 2.70
CA LEU A 98 -3.24 2.80 1.36
C LEU A 98 -4.60 2.07 1.31
N MET A 99 -5.53 2.61 0.54
CA MET A 99 -6.84 2.01 0.28
C MET A 99 -7.15 2.00 -1.22
N SER A 100 -8.19 1.26 -1.62
CA SER A 100 -8.62 1.25 -3.03
C SER A 100 -9.08 2.63 -3.47
N ASP A 101 -9.17 2.83 -4.79
CA ASP A 101 -9.91 3.97 -5.36
C ASP A 101 -11.30 4.08 -4.69
N ARG A 102 -11.75 5.31 -4.50
CA ARG A 102 -13.00 5.65 -3.78
C ARG A 102 -14.20 5.84 -4.70
N THR A 103 -13.98 5.82 -6.01
CA THR A 103 -15.00 6.07 -7.04
C THR A 103 -15.33 4.82 -7.84
N GLU A 104 -14.32 4.11 -8.35
CA GLU A 104 -14.51 2.91 -9.15
C GLU A 104 -13.32 1.95 -9.01
N VAL A 105 -13.60 0.66 -8.89
CA VAL A 105 -12.57 -0.39 -8.79
C VAL A 105 -12.90 -1.54 -9.73
N SER A 106 -11.93 -1.99 -10.52
CA SER A 106 -12.08 -3.16 -11.40
C SER A 106 -12.24 -4.46 -10.60
N HIS A 107 -12.75 -5.51 -11.25
CA HIS A 107 -12.86 -6.82 -10.58
C HIS A 107 -11.49 -7.39 -10.18
N GLU A 108 -10.48 -7.21 -11.04
CA GLU A 108 -9.11 -7.65 -10.77
C GLU A 108 -8.50 -6.89 -9.58
N ALA A 109 -8.75 -5.58 -9.49
CA ALA A 109 -8.26 -4.77 -8.38
C ALA A 109 -8.93 -5.15 -7.05
N MET A 110 -10.22 -5.49 -7.06
CA MET A 110 -10.92 -6.01 -5.88
C MET A 110 -10.25 -7.25 -5.32
N VAL A 111 -9.87 -8.21 -6.18
CA VAL A 111 -9.16 -9.43 -5.77
C VAL A 111 -7.83 -9.09 -5.09
N VAL A 112 -7.15 -8.02 -5.52
CA VAL A 112 -5.91 -7.54 -4.86
C VAL A 112 -6.23 -7.06 -3.44
N TRP A 113 -7.23 -6.19 -3.26
CA TRP A 113 -7.59 -5.66 -1.94
C TRP A 113 -8.07 -6.74 -0.97
N ASP A 114 -8.89 -7.68 -1.45
CA ASP A 114 -9.31 -8.83 -0.64
C ASP A 114 -8.11 -9.72 -0.26
N TYR A 115 -7.15 -9.92 -1.16
CA TYR A 115 -5.95 -10.69 -0.86
C TYR A 115 -5.09 -10.00 0.21
N TYR A 116 -4.88 -8.69 0.13
CA TYR A 116 -4.16 -7.96 1.18
C TYR A 116 -4.90 -8.03 2.51
N ALA A 117 -6.22 -7.85 2.52
CA ALA A 117 -7.00 -7.87 3.74
C ALA A 117 -7.05 -9.25 4.42
N ASN A 118 -7.05 -10.34 3.65
CA ASN A 118 -7.33 -11.68 4.17
C ASN A 118 -6.12 -12.63 4.18
N ASN A 119 -5.09 -12.37 3.39
CA ASN A 119 -4.00 -13.33 3.15
C ASN A 119 -2.60 -12.80 3.46
N ARG A 120 -2.45 -11.51 3.77
CA ARG A 120 -1.15 -10.91 4.09
C ARG A 120 -1.02 -10.72 5.61
N PRO A 121 -0.28 -11.59 6.32
CA PRO A 121 -0.13 -11.46 7.77
C PRO A 121 0.82 -10.32 8.17
N ASP A 122 1.60 -9.79 7.24
CA ASP A 122 2.57 -8.71 7.45
C ASP A 122 1.97 -7.30 7.30
N VAL A 123 0.67 -7.20 7.01
CA VAL A 123 -0.06 -5.92 6.95
C VAL A 123 -1.03 -5.77 8.11
N LYS A 124 -1.28 -4.53 8.50
CA LYS A 124 -2.35 -4.13 9.40
C LYS A 124 -3.55 -3.67 8.58
N VAL A 125 -4.72 -4.22 8.90
CA VAL A 125 -6.00 -3.93 8.26
C VAL A 125 -6.83 -3.09 9.21
N ASP A 126 -7.11 -1.84 8.85
CA ASP A 126 -8.01 -0.96 9.57
C ASP A 126 -9.36 -0.92 8.84
N GLN A 127 -10.45 -1.25 9.55
CA GLN A 127 -11.80 -1.02 9.05
C GLN A 127 -12.02 0.50 8.94
N LEU A 128 -12.54 0.94 7.79
CA LEU A 128 -13.07 2.28 7.61
C LEU A 128 -14.58 2.24 7.74
N ASP A 129 -15.19 3.36 8.14
CA ASP A 129 -16.63 3.46 8.23
C ASP A 129 -17.22 4.09 6.96
N ILE A 130 -18.52 3.95 6.79
CA ILE A 130 -19.28 4.57 5.71
C ILE A 130 -19.73 5.98 6.10
N MET A 131 -19.89 6.88 5.13
CA MET A 131 -20.48 8.19 5.36
C MET A 131 -21.98 8.07 5.71
N LYS A 132 -22.50 9.00 6.54
CA LYS A 132 -23.90 8.97 7.01
C LYS A 132 -24.94 9.12 5.91
N ASP A 133 -24.58 9.74 4.78
CA ASP A 133 -25.45 10.01 3.64
C ASP A 133 -25.80 8.75 2.82
N TYR A 134 -25.12 7.63 3.05
CA TYR A 134 -25.49 6.34 2.49
C TYR A 134 -26.80 5.77 3.04
N GLY A 135 -27.26 6.25 4.21
CA GLY A 135 -28.46 5.75 4.87
C GLY A 135 -28.30 4.39 5.55
N GLU A 136 -27.08 3.86 5.61
CA GLU A 136 -26.70 2.66 6.36
C GLU A 136 -26.26 3.00 7.78
N GLU A 137 -26.34 2.04 8.71
CA GLU A 137 -25.77 2.20 10.04
C GLU A 137 -24.24 2.21 9.97
N GLN A 138 -23.64 3.21 10.61
CA GLN A 138 -22.21 3.32 10.83
C GLN A 138 -21.74 2.23 11.81
N LEU A 139 -20.59 1.60 11.53
CA LEU A 139 -19.98 0.61 12.42
C LEU A 139 -19.38 1.27 13.68
N THR A 140 -18.88 2.49 13.53
CA THR A 140 -18.16 3.27 14.54
C THR A 140 -18.71 4.72 14.56
N PRO A 141 -20.00 4.91 14.91
CA PRO A 141 -20.67 6.21 14.77
C PRO A 141 -20.03 7.35 15.59
N ASP A 142 -19.29 7.01 16.65
CA ASP A 142 -18.59 7.96 17.52
C ASP A 142 -17.15 8.29 17.04
N ASP A 143 -16.58 7.51 16.11
CA ASP A 143 -15.27 7.76 15.52
C ASP A 143 -15.44 8.40 14.14
N LYS A 144 -15.44 9.73 14.07
CA LYS A 144 -15.53 10.44 12.78
C LYS A 144 -14.24 10.35 11.96
N SER A 145 -13.15 9.86 12.53
CA SER A 145 -11.86 9.82 11.84
C SER A 145 -11.77 8.72 10.80
N ASP A 146 -12.67 7.73 10.81
CA ASP A 146 -12.69 6.62 9.85
C ASP A 146 -13.86 6.62 8.90
N ASP A 147 -14.82 7.53 9.07
CA ASP A 147 -15.79 7.93 8.05
C ASP A 147 -15.06 8.14 6.71
N CYS A 148 -15.49 7.38 5.70
CA CYS A 148 -14.89 7.40 4.38
C CYS A 148 -15.96 7.11 3.32
N ASP A 149 -15.79 7.64 2.12
CA ASP A 149 -16.62 7.29 0.99
C ASP A 149 -16.36 5.83 0.59
N GLN A 150 -17.43 5.05 0.40
CA GLN A 150 -17.37 3.60 0.22
C GLN A 150 -18.00 3.15 -1.10
N VAL A 151 -18.11 4.02 -2.11
CA VAL A 151 -18.87 3.76 -3.36
C VAL A 151 -18.59 2.36 -3.92
N PRO A 152 -17.32 1.93 -4.12
CA PRO A 152 -17.04 0.65 -4.75
C PRO A 152 -17.43 -0.55 -3.88
N ALA A 153 -17.34 -0.43 -2.55
CA ALA A 153 -17.74 -1.47 -1.62
C ALA A 153 -19.27 -1.54 -1.52
N TYR A 154 -19.93 -0.40 -1.35
CA TYR A 154 -21.37 -0.31 -1.21
C TYR A 154 -22.13 -0.69 -2.49
N ASP A 155 -21.66 -0.25 -3.65
CA ASP A 155 -22.33 -0.59 -4.91
C ASP A 155 -22.39 -2.08 -5.17
N ARG A 156 -21.36 -2.80 -4.72
CA ARG A 156 -21.20 -4.24 -4.96
C ARG A 156 -21.80 -5.11 -3.87
N TYR A 157 -21.65 -4.70 -2.61
CA TYR A 157 -22.01 -5.52 -1.46
C TYR A 157 -23.18 -4.95 -0.63
N LYS A 158 -23.63 -3.72 -0.93
CA LYS A 158 -24.75 -3.05 -0.23
C LYS A 158 -24.50 -3.03 1.28
N SER A 159 -25.44 -3.48 2.10
CA SER A 159 -25.30 -3.54 3.57
C SER A 159 -24.10 -4.38 4.04
N ASP A 160 -23.55 -5.26 3.18
CA ASP A 160 -22.36 -6.06 3.46
C ASP A 160 -21.03 -5.38 3.02
N TRP A 161 -21.04 -4.08 2.67
CA TRP A 161 -19.88 -3.30 2.22
C TRP A 161 -18.62 -3.52 3.08
N HIS A 162 -18.79 -3.60 4.40
CA HIS A 162 -17.72 -3.74 5.39
C HIS A 162 -16.97 -5.08 5.34
N LYS A 163 -17.53 -6.09 4.65
CA LYS A 163 -16.89 -7.40 4.49
C LYS A 163 -15.82 -7.42 3.40
N SER A 164 -15.86 -6.47 2.48
CA SER A 164 -14.90 -6.39 1.37
C SER A 164 -13.60 -5.70 1.77
N GLY A 165 -12.48 -6.11 1.18
CA GLY A 165 -11.20 -5.42 1.24
C GLY A 165 -11.25 -3.99 0.70
N LEU A 166 -12.24 -3.66 -0.14
CA LEU A 166 -12.48 -2.31 -0.65
C LEU A 166 -12.83 -1.30 0.47
N SER A 167 -13.34 -1.79 1.60
CA SER A 167 -13.73 -0.96 2.75
C SER A 167 -12.61 -0.75 3.79
N LYS A 168 -11.38 -1.17 3.48
CA LYS A 168 -10.28 -1.23 4.43
C LYS A 168 -9.16 -0.27 4.04
N LYS A 169 -8.45 0.23 5.06
CA LYS A 169 -7.11 0.83 4.90
C LYS A 169 -6.06 -0.21 5.27
N ILE A 170 -5.10 -0.43 4.36
CA ILE A 170 -4.00 -1.38 4.54
C ILE A 170 -2.73 -0.60 4.86
N SER A 171 -2.04 -0.98 5.94
CA SER A 171 -0.79 -0.34 6.39
C SER A 171 0.25 -1.39 6.79
N LYS A 172 1.52 -0.98 6.90
CA LYS A 172 2.60 -1.83 7.44
C LYS A 172 3.26 -1.16 8.63
N ARG A 173 3.86 -1.97 9.50
CA ARG A 173 4.67 -1.44 10.61
C ARG A 173 6.05 -1.08 10.08
N GLY A 174 6.39 0.21 10.11
CA GLY A 174 7.65 0.70 9.57
C GLY A 174 7.69 0.60 8.05
N THR A 175 8.91 0.58 7.49
CA THR A 175 9.15 0.61 6.04
C THR A 175 10.14 -0.47 5.59
N PRO A 176 9.97 -1.75 6.00
CA PRO A 176 10.98 -2.77 5.77
C PRO A 176 11.27 -3.04 4.29
N VAL A 177 10.28 -2.93 3.39
CA VAL A 177 10.51 -3.12 1.95
C VAL A 177 11.32 -1.97 1.37
N ILE A 178 10.99 -0.74 1.74
CA ILE A 178 11.77 0.46 1.36
C ILE A 178 13.19 0.38 1.91
N ASP A 179 13.36 -0.04 3.17
CA ASP A 179 14.66 -0.17 3.83
C ASP A 179 15.55 -1.20 3.14
N GLU A 180 14.98 -2.33 2.71
CA GLU A 180 15.67 -3.36 1.94
C GLU A 180 16.10 -2.84 0.56
N LEU A 181 15.19 -2.16 -0.17
CA LEU A 181 15.52 -1.56 -1.47
C LEU A 181 16.63 -0.51 -1.35
N ARG A 182 16.60 0.31 -0.29
CA ARG A 182 17.64 1.30 0.02
C ARG A 182 18.98 0.62 0.32
N ALA A 183 18.97 -0.45 1.12
CA ALA A 183 20.17 -1.21 1.46
C ALA A 183 20.85 -1.85 0.23
N ARG A 184 20.07 -2.17 -0.81
CA ARG A 184 20.57 -2.71 -2.09
C ARG A 184 20.88 -1.65 -3.14
N PHE A 185 20.80 -0.36 -2.81
CA PHE A 185 20.99 0.75 -3.75
C PHE A 185 20.03 0.70 -4.96
N MET A 186 18.81 0.21 -4.73
CA MET A 186 17.76 0.08 -5.76
C MET A 186 16.67 1.16 -5.65
N LEU A 187 16.79 2.09 -4.69
CA LEU A 187 15.77 3.07 -4.36
C LEU A 187 16.21 4.49 -4.71
N TYR A 188 15.33 5.22 -5.38
CA TYR A 188 15.31 6.69 -5.46
C TYR A 188 14.07 7.18 -4.71
N ASP A 189 14.23 8.11 -3.76
CA ASP A 189 13.14 8.57 -2.89
C ASP A 189 13.17 10.10 -2.77
N ASP A 190 12.42 10.76 -3.65
CA ASP A 190 12.35 12.22 -3.74
C ASP A 190 11.64 12.86 -2.54
N ARG A 191 11.06 12.05 -1.64
CA ARG A 191 10.42 12.55 -0.41
C ARG A 191 11.46 12.98 0.63
N GLU A 192 12.67 12.45 0.56
CA GLU A 192 13.75 12.76 1.52
C GLU A 192 14.44 14.11 1.19
N ASP A 193 14.40 14.56 -0.08
CA ASP A 193 15.05 15.80 -0.56
C ASP A 193 14.39 17.11 -0.07
N HIS A 194 13.28 17.03 0.67
CA HIS A 194 12.60 18.18 1.27
C HIS A 194 12.90 18.38 2.76
N THR A 195 13.95 17.75 3.29
CA THR A 195 14.39 17.91 4.70
C THR A 195 15.73 18.64 4.89
N LEU A 196 16.06 19.58 3.99
CA LEU A 196 17.18 20.53 4.15
C LEU A 196 16.70 21.96 4.45
#